data_AF-A0A355IJU5-F1
#
_entry.id   AF-A0A355IJU5-F1
#
_cell.length_a   1.000
_cell.length_b   1.000
_cell.length_c   1.000
_cell.angle_alpha   90.00
_cell.angle_beta   90.00
_cell.angle_gamma   90.00
#
_symmetry.space_group_name_H-M   'P 1'
#
loop_
_entity.id
_entity.type
_entity.pdbx_description
1 polymer ?
#
loop_
_entity_poly.entity_id
_entity_poly.type
_entity_poly.pdbx_seq_one_letter_code
_entity_poly.pdbx_strand_id
1 'polypeptide(L)'
;MVNGKSIKERIELAEIRDFRATWAGKNIDSLLQRTRRIQPLNTDTQDVVTEEGLGFYINDHHTYQSLDDFQSPEARQQVTQWLAKQEDLKITQATLAEKRAYYTTLDASQRERLGVEILSLERDIRLIRQELPLLERSARNLEIRALSK
;
A
#
# COMPACT_ATOMS: atom_id res chain seq x y z
N MET A 1 2.50 47.95 -1.01
CA MET A 1 2.28 48.50 0.35
C MET A 1 0.90 48.09 0.83
N VAL A 2 0.81 47.40 1.96
CA VAL A 2 -0.44 46.83 2.50
C VAL A 2 -1.26 47.95 3.16
N ASN A 3 -1.97 48.73 2.33
CA ASN A 3 -2.64 49.97 2.75
C ASN A 3 -4.11 49.76 3.16
N GLY A 4 -4.33 49.08 4.29
CA GLY A 4 -5.70 48.97 4.83
C GLY A 4 -5.88 48.32 6.21
N LYS A 5 -4.81 47.79 6.83
CA LYS A 5 -4.91 47.14 8.15
C LYS A 5 -4.42 48.05 9.27
N SER A 6 -5.17 48.14 10.36
CA SER A 6 -4.79 48.97 11.51
C SER A 6 -3.52 48.44 12.17
N ILE A 7 -2.82 49.30 12.92
CA ILE A 7 -1.58 48.92 13.62
C ILE A 7 -1.83 47.74 14.58
N LYS A 8 -3.01 47.69 15.22
CA LYS A 8 -3.39 46.59 16.12
C LYS A 8 -3.49 45.26 15.37
N GLU A 9 -4.13 45.26 14.21
CA GLU A 9 -4.28 44.05 13.37
C GLU A 9 -2.92 43.55 12.87
N ARG A 10 -1.98 44.47 12.58
CA ARG A 10 -0.62 44.09 12.17
C ARG A 10 0.17 43.44 13.30
N ILE A 11 -0.04 43.90 14.54
CA ILE A 11 0.58 43.31 15.74
C ILE A 11 -0.03 41.93 16.00
N GLU A 12 -1.35 41.79 15.93
CA GLU A 12 -2.02 40.49 16.12
C GLU A 12 -1.60 39.44 15.07
N LEU A 13 -1.42 39.86 13.81
CA LEU A 13 -0.90 39.01 12.75
C LEU A 13 0.57 38.62 12.99
N ALA A 14 1.40 39.56 13.45
CA ALA A 14 2.81 39.31 13.75
C ALA A 14 2.97 38.38 14.96
N GLU A 15 2.06 38.45 15.92
CA GLU A 15 2.03 37.57 17.09
C GLU A 15 1.34 36.22 16.82
N ILE A 16 0.83 35.99 15.59
CA ILE A 16 0.17 34.75 15.15
C ILE A 16 -0.87 34.27 16.18
N ARG A 17 -1.65 35.20 16.75
CA ARG A 17 -2.66 34.87 17.78
C ARG A 17 -3.79 34.00 17.23
N ASP A 18 -4.05 34.10 15.93
CA ASP A 18 -4.92 33.20 15.18
C ASP A 18 -4.32 32.92 13.81
N PHE A 19 -4.09 31.65 13.51
CA PHE A 19 -3.57 31.19 12.22
C PHE A 19 -4.53 31.50 11.07
N ARG A 20 -5.85 31.54 11.31
CA ARG A 20 -6.85 31.86 10.28
C ARG A 20 -6.68 33.28 9.75
N ALA A 21 -6.26 34.22 10.60
CA ALA A 21 -6.05 35.62 10.21
C ALA A 21 -4.86 35.82 9.26
N THR A 22 -3.89 34.89 9.26
CA THR A 22 -2.73 34.92 8.36
C THR A 22 -3.07 34.52 6.92
N TRP A 23 -4.22 33.87 6.72
CA TRP A 23 -4.65 33.40 5.42
C TRP A 23 -5.37 34.52 4.69
N ALA A 24 -4.67 35.19 3.78
CA ALA A 24 -5.08 36.41 3.06
C ALA A 24 -6.35 36.26 2.17
N GLY A 25 -7.51 36.01 2.78
CA GLY A 25 -8.80 35.94 2.09
C GLY A 25 -8.99 34.75 1.16
N LYS A 26 -8.12 33.74 1.18
CA LYS A 26 -8.36 32.50 0.44
C LYS A 26 -9.54 31.78 1.10
N ASN A 27 -10.56 31.42 0.33
CA ASN A 27 -11.76 30.72 0.82
C ASN A 27 -11.38 29.28 1.23
N ILE A 28 -10.85 29.11 2.43
CA ILE A 28 -10.44 27.80 2.96
C ILE A 28 -11.65 26.90 3.16
N ASP A 29 -12.84 27.45 3.40
CA ASP A 29 -14.07 26.64 3.51
C ASP A 29 -14.30 25.82 2.23
N SER A 30 -13.99 26.36 1.05
CA SER A 30 -14.04 25.60 -0.21
C SER A 30 -12.98 24.48 -0.29
N LEU A 31 -11.81 24.66 0.33
CA LEU A 31 -10.74 23.65 0.41
C LEU A 31 -11.06 22.57 1.47
N LEU A 32 -11.68 22.97 2.57
CA LEU A 32 -12.24 22.10 3.61
C LEU A 32 -13.44 21.29 3.07
N GLN A 33 -14.28 21.90 2.22
CA GLN A 33 -15.35 21.20 1.53
C GLN A 33 -14.81 20.21 0.49
N ARG A 34 -13.74 20.56 -0.24
CA ARG A 34 -13.05 19.62 -1.13
C ARG A 34 -12.49 18.43 -0.36
N THR A 35 -11.81 18.66 0.76
CA THR A 35 -11.28 17.59 1.61
C THR A 35 -12.37 16.76 2.30
N ARG A 36 -13.56 17.31 2.55
CA ARG A 36 -14.73 16.54 3.02
C ARG A 36 -15.45 15.78 1.91
N ARG A 37 -15.43 16.27 0.66
CA ARG A 37 -15.97 15.58 -0.53
C ARG A 37 -15.07 14.47 -1.04
N ILE A 38 -13.77 14.57 -0.78
CA ILE A 38 -12.92 13.39 -0.71
C ILE A 38 -13.44 12.66 0.53
N GLN A 39 -14.49 11.85 0.35
CA GLN A 39 -14.71 10.75 1.27
C GLN A 39 -13.33 10.11 1.46
N PRO A 40 -12.93 9.71 2.67
CA PRO A 40 -11.93 8.65 2.71
C PRO A 40 -12.48 7.62 1.74
N LEU A 41 -11.78 7.36 0.62
CA LEU A 41 -11.87 6.04 0.07
C LEU A 41 -11.45 5.22 1.28
N ASN A 42 -12.44 4.66 1.95
CA ASN A 42 -12.21 3.59 2.87
C ASN A 42 -11.45 2.60 1.99
N THR A 43 -10.13 2.60 2.12
CA THR A 43 -9.29 1.50 1.67
C THR A 43 -9.54 0.28 2.56
N ASP A 44 -10.58 0.32 3.39
CA ASP A 44 -11.44 -0.83 3.58
C ASP A 44 -12.32 -0.94 2.33
N THR A 45 -11.74 -1.44 1.23
CA THR A 45 -12.54 -2.35 0.41
C THR A 45 -12.94 -3.44 1.40
N GLN A 46 -14.16 -3.30 1.95
CA GLN A 46 -14.95 -4.45 2.29
C GLN A 46 -14.98 -5.22 0.99
N ASP A 47 -14.01 -6.12 0.84
CA ASP A 47 -14.06 -7.19 -0.11
C ASP A 47 -15.44 -7.79 0.16
N VAL A 48 -16.37 -7.49 -0.73
CA VAL A 48 -17.46 -8.41 -0.99
C VAL A 48 -16.70 -9.63 -1.44
N VAL A 49 -16.35 -10.47 -0.47
CA VAL A 49 -15.81 -11.80 -0.64
C VAL A 49 -16.93 -12.53 -1.36
N THR A 50 -16.96 -12.30 -2.66
CA THR A 50 -17.66 -13.14 -3.61
C THR A 50 -16.80 -14.39 -3.59
N GLU A 51 -17.42 -15.44 -3.08
CA GLU A 51 -16.84 -16.73 -2.78
C GLU A 51 -15.79 -17.14 -3.83
N GLU A 52 -14.58 -17.44 -3.36
CA GLU A 52 -13.53 -18.19 -4.07
C GLU A 52 -12.93 -17.56 -5.35
N GLY A 53 -13.09 -16.26 -5.58
CA GLY A 53 -12.46 -15.56 -6.72
C GLY A 53 -11.07 -14.97 -6.42
N LEU A 54 -10.14 -15.14 -7.36
CA LEU A 54 -8.89 -14.38 -7.48
C LEU A 54 -9.22 -12.91 -7.79
N GLY A 55 -9.53 -12.09 -6.78
CA GLY A 55 -9.91 -10.68 -6.96
C GLY A 55 -8.78 -9.79 -7.50
N PHE A 56 -8.47 -9.89 -8.79
CA PHE A 56 -7.35 -9.22 -9.43
C PHE A 56 -7.83 -8.03 -10.27
N TYR A 57 -7.45 -6.82 -9.86
CA TYR A 57 -7.82 -5.58 -10.54
C TYR A 57 -6.87 -5.30 -11.72
N ILE A 58 -7.40 -5.21 -12.94
CA ILE A 58 -6.62 -4.83 -14.13
C ILE A 58 -6.67 -3.32 -14.36
N ASN A 59 -7.87 -2.76 -14.39
CA ASN A 59 -8.13 -1.33 -14.50
C ASN A 59 -9.50 -0.97 -13.89
N ASP A 60 -9.92 0.30 -14.00
CA ASP A 60 -11.18 0.80 -13.41
C ASP A 60 -12.46 0.13 -13.97
N HIS A 61 -12.35 -0.64 -15.06
CA HIS A 61 -13.47 -1.29 -15.74
C HIS A 61 -13.40 -2.82 -15.75
N HIS A 62 -12.23 -3.40 -15.45
CA HIS A 62 -11.97 -4.83 -15.51
C HIS A 62 -11.39 -5.33 -14.18
N THR A 63 -12.19 -6.13 -13.49
CA THR A 63 -11.80 -6.92 -12.33
C THR A 63 -11.97 -8.38 -12.69
N TYR A 64 -10.91 -9.17 -12.54
CA TYR A 64 -10.93 -10.59 -12.81
C TYR A 64 -11.19 -11.35 -11.51
N GLN A 65 -11.88 -12.48 -11.63
CA GLN A 65 -12.19 -13.40 -10.52
C GLN A 65 -11.59 -14.78 -10.75
N SER A 66 -11.19 -15.12 -11.97
CA SER A 66 -10.52 -16.37 -12.31
C SER A 66 -9.24 -16.13 -13.13
N LEU A 67 -8.32 -17.10 -13.08
CA LEU A 67 -7.17 -17.13 -13.99
C LEU A 67 -7.61 -17.28 -15.46
N ASP A 68 -8.83 -17.77 -15.70
CA ASP A 68 -9.36 -17.92 -17.05
C ASP A 68 -9.83 -16.60 -17.69
N ASP A 69 -10.05 -15.57 -16.88
CA ASP A 69 -10.45 -14.24 -17.37
C ASP A 69 -9.31 -13.54 -18.13
N PHE A 70 -8.06 -13.98 -17.91
CA PHE A 70 -6.88 -13.45 -18.58
C PHE A 70 -6.83 -13.85 -20.05
N GLN A 71 -6.82 -12.84 -20.92
CA GLN A 71 -6.68 -12.99 -22.37
C GLN A 71 -5.22 -13.28 -22.75
N SER A 72 -4.26 -12.71 -22.02
CA SER A 72 -2.84 -12.97 -22.27
C SER A 72 -2.35 -14.22 -21.52
N PRO A 73 -1.79 -15.24 -22.23
CA PRO A 73 -1.22 -16.41 -21.58
C PRO A 73 0.01 -16.04 -20.73
N GLU A 74 0.77 -15.02 -21.15
CA GLU A 74 1.91 -14.51 -20.39
C GLU A 74 1.46 -13.82 -19.10
N ALA A 75 0.38 -13.02 -19.15
CA ALA A 75 -0.18 -12.37 -17.97
C ALA A 75 -0.71 -13.42 -16.97
N ARG A 76 -1.41 -14.44 -17.47
CA ARG A 76 -1.87 -15.58 -16.66
C ARG A 76 -0.72 -16.25 -15.93
N GLN A 77 0.39 -16.54 -16.62
CA GLN A 77 1.57 -17.14 -16.00
C GLN A 77 2.18 -16.25 -14.91
N GLN A 78 2.27 -14.93 -15.15
CA GLN A 78 2.79 -13.97 -14.16
C GLN A 78 1.92 -13.94 -12.90
N VAL A 79 0.60 -14.00 -13.05
CA VAL A 79 -0.34 -14.00 -11.91
C VAL A 79 -0.28 -15.32 -11.14
N THR A 80 -0.13 -16.46 -11.81
CA THR A 80 0.13 -17.74 -11.13
C THR A 80 1.41 -17.70 -10.30
N GLN A 81 2.48 -17.10 -10.83
CA GLN A 81 3.74 -16.91 -10.07
C GLN A 81 3.56 -15.95 -8.90
N TRP A 82 2.79 -14.88 -9.09
CA TRP A 82 2.46 -13.93 -8.04
C TRP A 82 1.69 -14.59 -6.88
N LEU A 83 0.70 -15.43 -7.20
CA LEU A 83 -0.04 -16.21 -6.20
C LEU A 83 0.85 -17.16 -5.41
N ALA A 84 1.71 -17.91 -6.11
CA ALA A 84 2.67 -18.80 -5.46
C ALA A 84 3.60 -18.03 -4.50
N LYS A 85 4.15 -16.88 -4.94
CA LYS A 85 4.99 -16.02 -4.11
C LYS A 85 4.24 -15.42 -2.92
N GLN A 86 2.96 -15.12 -3.07
CA GLN A 86 2.13 -14.61 -1.98
C GLN A 86 1.93 -15.67 -0.90
N GLU A 87 1.73 -16.93 -1.31
CA GLU A 87 1.64 -18.06 -0.38
C GLU A 87 2.98 -18.35 0.29
N ASP A 88 4.07 -18.39 -0.48
CA ASP A 88 5.44 -18.52 0.05
C ASP A 88 5.76 -17.44 1.08
N LEU A 89 5.31 -16.21 0.86
CA LEU A 89 5.46 -15.10 1.80
C LEU A 89 4.71 -15.37 3.11
N LYS A 90 3.49 -15.91 3.07
CA LYS A 90 2.75 -16.26 4.30
C LYS A 90 3.46 -17.35 5.07
N ILE A 91 3.89 -18.41 4.39
CA ILE A 91 4.63 -19.53 5.00
C ILE A 91 5.92 -19.02 5.63
N THR A 92 6.70 -18.23 4.90
CA THR A 92 7.98 -17.68 5.38
C THR A 92 7.78 -16.76 6.59
N GLN A 93 6.70 -15.96 6.61
CA GLN A 93 6.35 -15.13 7.76
C GLN A 93 5.94 -15.94 8.99
N ALA A 94 5.16 -17.01 8.80
CA ALA A 94 4.79 -17.92 9.88
C ALA A 94 6.02 -18.60 10.48
N THR A 95 6.90 -19.14 9.64
CA THR A 95 8.17 -19.75 10.06
C THR A 95 9.09 -18.75 10.78
N LEU A 96 9.17 -17.51 10.30
CA LEU A 96 9.94 -16.46 10.97
C LEU A 96 9.37 -16.15 12.36
N ALA A 97 8.05 -16.06 12.50
CA ALA A 97 7.39 -15.81 13.77
C ALA A 97 7.66 -16.96 14.77
N GLU A 98 7.56 -18.20 14.32
CA GLU A 98 7.88 -19.39 15.11
C GLU A 98 9.34 -19.35 15.60
N LYS A 99 10.29 -19.17 14.68
CA LYS A 99 11.72 -19.11 15.04
C LYS A 99 12.04 -17.96 16.00
N ARG A 100 11.40 -16.80 15.85
CA ARG A 100 11.54 -15.69 16.80
C ARG A 100 11.02 -16.02 18.19
N ALA A 101 9.92 -16.79 18.30
CA ALA A 101 9.44 -17.26 19.58
C ALA A 101 10.46 -18.19 20.26
N TYR A 102 10.96 -19.19 19.52
CA TYR A 102 11.97 -20.12 20.01
C TYR A 102 13.32 -19.46 20.35
N TYR A 103 13.70 -18.37 19.68
CA TYR A 103 14.95 -17.66 19.95
C TYR A 103 15.11 -17.27 21.43
N THR A 104 14.00 -16.90 22.09
CA THR A 104 14.01 -16.48 23.50
C THR A 104 14.31 -17.63 24.47
N THR A 105 14.01 -18.88 24.11
CA THR A 105 14.10 -20.04 25.00
C THR A 105 15.43 -20.79 24.89
N LEU A 106 16.27 -20.48 23.89
CA LEU A 106 17.48 -21.24 23.57
C LEU A 106 18.74 -20.76 24.29
N ASP A 107 19.75 -21.62 24.36
CA ASP A 107 21.10 -21.29 24.86
C ASP A 107 21.90 -20.45 23.85
N ALA A 108 22.96 -19.77 24.33
CA ALA A 108 23.72 -18.78 23.55
C ALA A 108 24.24 -19.30 22.18
N SER A 109 24.74 -20.53 22.10
CA SER A 109 25.26 -21.11 20.85
C SER A 109 24.17 -21.50 19.85
N GLN A 110 22.98 -21.86 20.34
CA GLN A 110 21.83 -22.16 19.48
C GLN A 110 21.16 -20.87 19.00
N ARG A 111 21.15 -19.82 19.83
CA ARG A 111 20.71 -18.48 19.44
C ARG A 111 21.52 -17.91 18.29
N GLU A 112 22.85 -18.07 18.30
CA GLU A 112 23.68 -17.55 17.21
C GLU A 112 23.34 -18.20 15.86
N ARG A 113 23.20 -19.53 15.83
CA ARG A 113 22.80 -20.28 14.63
C ARG A 113 21.40 -19.88 14.15
N LEU A 114 20.44 -19.83 15.07
CA LEU A 114 19.06 -19.44 14.73
C LEU A 114 18.97 -17.98 14.29
N GLY A 115 19.81 -17.10 14.85
CA GLY A 115 19.89 -15.69 14.47
C GLY A 115 20.30 -15.51 13.00
N VAL A 116 21.27 -16.28 12.51
CA VAL A 116 21.66 -16.26 11.09
C VAL A 116 20.50 -16.69 10.19
N GLU A 117 19.75 -17.73 10.60
CA GLU A 117 18.59 -18.22 9.85
C GLU A 117 17.43 -17.20 9.83
N ILE A 118 17.12 -16.58 10.98
CA ILE A 118 16.13 -15.51 11.11
C ILE A 118 16.47 -14.34 10.18
N LEU A 119 17.74 -13.92 10.14
CA LEU A 119 18.19 -12.85 9.26
C LEU A 119 18.05 -13.20 7.77
N SER A 120 18.27 -14.48 7.41
CA SER A 120 18.03 -14.95 6.04
C SER A 120 16.55 -14.85 5.68
N LEU A 121 15.66 -15.38 6.53
CA LEU A 121 14.22 -15.35 6.31
C LEU A 121 13.69 -13.92 6.20
N GLU A 122 14.21 -12.99 7.00
CA GLU A 122 13.85 -11.57 6.91
C GLU A 122 14.31 -10.92 5.59
N ARG A 123 15.48 -11.33 5.08
CA ARG A 123 15.95 -10.89 3.76
C ARG A 123 15.03 -11.42 2.66
N ASP A 124 14.65 -12.68 2.74
CA ASP A 124 13.78 -13.33 1.75
C ASP A 124 12.39 -12.68 1.74
N ILE A 125 11.80 -12.42 2.91
CA ILE A 125 10.53 -11.67 3.01
C ILE A 125 10.64 -10.28 2.39
N ARG A 126 11.76 -9.56 2.62
CA ARG A 126 11.98 -8.24 2.00
C ARG A 126 12.03 -8.34 0.48
N LEU A 127 12.76 -9.32 -0.05
CA LEU A 127 12.88 -9.52 -1.50
C LEU A 127 11.51 -9.83 -2.12
N ILE A 128 10.77 -10.79 -1.55
CA ILE A 128 9.44 -11.18 -2.05
C ILE A 128 8.49 -9.98 -2.03
N ARG A 129 8.51 -9.15 -0.96
CA ARG A 129 7.70 -7.93 -0.88
C ARG A 129 8.05 -6.88 -1.94
N GLN A 130 9.29 -6.84 -2.41
CA GLN A 130 9.70 -5.96 -3.50
C GLN A 130 9.30 -6.51 -4.87
N GLU A 131 9.36 -7.84 -5.03
CA GLU A 131 9.04 -8.52 -6.29
C GLU A 131 7.53 -8.57 -6.58
N LEU A 132 6.69 -8.83 -5.57
CA LEU A 132 5.24 -8.92 -5.72
C LEU A 132 4.61 -7.75 -6.51
N PRO A 133 4.83 -6.47 -6.17
CA PRO A 133 4.24 -5.35 -6.92
C PRO A 133 4.82 -5.20 -8.33
N LEU A 134 6.04 -5.69 -8.58
CA LEU A 134 6.63 -5.68 -9.92
C LEU A 134 5.96 -6.73 -10.81
N LEU A 135 5.74 -7.94 -10.30
CA LEU A 135 5.02 -9.00 -10.99
C LEU A 135 3.57 -8.58 -11.28
N GLU A 136 2.89 -8.02 -10.28
CA GLU A 136 1.52 -7.53 -10.42
C GLU A 136 1.42 -6.46 -11.52
N ARG A 137 2.30 -5.45 -11.48
CA ARG A 137 2.33 -4.40 -12.51
C ARG A 137 2.66 -4.97 -13.90
N SER A 138 3.58 -5.92 -13.98
CA SER A 138 3.94 -6.59 -15.24
C SER A 138 2.74 -7.31 -15.83
N ALA A 139 2.05 -8.12 -15.02
CA ALA A 139 0.83 -8.82 -15.41
C ALA A 139 -0.27 -7.87 -15.90
N ARG A 140 -0.54 -6.79 -15.15
CA ARG A 140 -1.51 -5.75 -15.57
C ARG A 140 -1.15 -5.11 -16.90
N ASN A 141 0.12 -4.75 -17.09
CA ASN A 141 0.59 -4.13 -18.33
C ASN A 141 0.46 -5.09 -19.53
N LEU A 142 0.74 -6.37 -19.35
CA LEU A 142 0.59 -7.39 -20.39
C LEU A 142 -0.89 -7.56 -20.77
N GLU A 143 -1.78 -7.58 -19.77
CA GLU A 143 -3.22 -7.71 -20.02
C GLU A 143 -3.79 -6.47 -20.71
N ILE A 144 -3.42 -5.26 -20.29
CA ILE A 144 -3.85 -4.01 -20.95
C ILE A 144 -3.42 -3.99 -22.42
N ARG A 145 -2.21 -4.49 -22.74
CA ARG A 145 -1.74 -4.62 -24.12
C ARG A 145 -2.54 -5.63 -24.93
N ALA A 146 -3.00 -6.71 -24.30
CA ALA A 146 -3.84 -7.71 -24.94
C ALA A 146 -5.25 -7.17 -25.21
N LEU A 147 -5.81 -6.37 -24.29
CA LEU A 147 -7.13 -5.74 -24.44
C LEU A 147 -7.14 -4.55 -25.43
N SER A 148 -6.00 -3.90 -25.63
CA SER A 148 -5.85 -2.78 -26.58
C SER A 148 -5.63 -3.23 -28.03
N LYS A 149 -5.53 -4.53 -28.30
CA LYS A 149 -5.36 -5.11 -29.64
C LYS A 149 -6.71 -5.46 -30.26
#